data_AF-A0A832MKA2-F1
#
_entry.id   AF-A0A832MKA2-F1
#
_cell.length_a   1.000
_cell.length_b   1.000
_cell.length_c   1.000
_cell.angle_alpha   90.00
_cell.angle_beta   90.00
_cell.angle_gamma   90.00
#
_symmetry.space_group_name_H-M   'P 1'
#
loop_
_entity.id
_entity.type
_entity.pdbx_description
1 polymer ?
#
loop_
_entity_poly.entity_id
_entity_poly.type
_entity_poly.pdbx_seq_one_letter_code
_entity_poly.pdbx_strand_id
1 'polypeptide(L)' 'MHIPDGLITPEIAALMYAVSIIFLAWSWRKAKATYEKSLAPLLAVSSAFTFVAQMINFPIAYGTSGHLVGGT' A
#
# COMPACT_ATOMS: atom_id res chain seq x y z
N MET A 1 7.78 1.57 1.26
CA MET A 1 8.52 2.77 0.86
C MET A 1 8.21 3.07 -0.59
N HIS A 2 8.10 4.34 -0.96
CA HIS A 2 7.69 4.75 -2.32
C HIS A 2 8.91 4.85 -3.24
N ILE A 3 8.82 4.24 -4.42
CA ILE A 3 9.80 4.37 -5.50
C ILE A 3 9.29 5.50 -6.41
N PRO A 4 10.05 6.60 -6.62
CA PRO A 4 9.63 7.67 -7.50
C PRO A 4 9.58 7.22 -8.97
N ASP A 5 8.79 7.94 -9.78
CA ASP A 5 8.68 7.67 -11.21
C ASP A 5 10.04 7.81 -11.91
N GLY A 6 10.29 6.94 -12.89
CA GLY A 6 11.53 6.92 -13.67
C GLY A 6 12.70 6.15 -13.03
N LEU A 7 12.56 5.62 -11.80
CA LEU A 7 13.60 4.77 -11.19
C LEU A 7 13.53 3.30 -11.62
N ILE A 8 12.39 2.84 -12.12
CA ILE A 8 12.21 1.46 -12.61
C ILE A 8 11.76 1.48 -14.06
N THR A 9 12.12 0.43 -14.80
CA THR A 9 11.71 0.32 -16.21
C THR A 9 10.21 0.01 -16.32
N PRO A 10 9.55 0.38 -17.42
CA PRO A 10 8.12 0.11 -17.63
C PRO A 10 7.76 -1.38 -17.53
N GLU A 11 8.66 -2.28 -17.92
CA GLU A 11 8.46 -3.73 -17.85
C GLU A 11 8.41 -4.22 -16.39
N ILE A 12 9.32 -3.72 -15.53
CA ILE A 12 9.32 -4.03 -14.10
C ILE A 12 8.07 -3.45 -13.44
N ALA A 13 7.70 -2.21 -13.78
CA ALA A 13 6.48 -1.59 -13.27
C ALA A 13 5.24 -2.43 -13.63
N ALA A 14 5.11 -2.85 -14.89
CA ALA A 14 4.00 -3.69 -15.35
C ALA A 14 3.93 -5.03 -14.61
N LEU A 15 5.08 -5.69 -14.39
CA LEU A 15 5.15 -6.92 -13.61
C LEU A 15 4.68 -6.71 -12.17
N MET A 16 5.13 -5.64 -11.50
CA MET A 16 4.73 -5.33 -10.12
C MET A 16 3.25 -4.98 -10.02
N TYR A 17 2.68 -4.30 -11.02
CA TYR A 17 1.23 -4.08 -11.09
C TYR A 17 0.46 -5.40 -11.21
N ALA A 18 0.90 -6.32 -12.07
CA ALA A 18 0.27 -7.62 -12.23
C ALA A 18 0.27 -8.42 -10.91
N VAL A 19 1.42 -8.49 -10.23
CA VAL A 19 1.55 -9.12 -8.91
C VAL A 19 0.63 -8.46 -7.89
N SER A 20 0.60 -7.13 -7.84
CA SER A 20 -0.24 -6.36 -6.91
C SER A 20 -1.74 -6.63 -7.11
N ILE A 21 -2.20 -6.70 -8.36
CA ILE A 21 -3.60 -7.00 -8.70
C ILE A 21 -3.99 -8.40 -8.22
N ILE A 22 -3.11 -9.40 -8.37
CA ILE A 22 -3.35 -10.77 -7.90
C ILE A 22 -3.59 -10.78 -6.38
N PHE A 23 -2.70 -10.15 -5.62
CA PHE A 23 -2.83 -10.08 -4.16
C PHE A 23 -4.03 -9.24 -3.71
N LEU A 24 -4.34 -8.16 -4.41
CA LEU A 24 -5.51 -7.33 -4.12
C LEU A 24 -6.81 -8.12 -4.31
N ALA A 25 -6.96 -8.82 -5.44
CA ALA A 25 -8.13 -9.63 -5.73
C ALA A 25 -8.28 -10.79 -4.72
N TRP A 26 -7.17 -11.44 -4.36
CA TRP A 26 -7.17 -12.50 -3.34
C TRP A 26 -7.58 -11.98 -1.96
N SER A 27 -6.95 -10.89 -1.51
CA SER A 27 -7.24 -10.24 -0.22
C SER A 27 -8.67 -9.75 -0.14
N TRP A 28 -9.19 -9.15 -1.22
CA TRP A 28 -10.59 -8.72 -1.32
C TRP A 28 -11.56 -9.88 -1.12
N ARG A 29 -11.34 -11.00 -1.83
CA ARG A 29 -12.20 -12.18 -1.73
C ARG A 29 -12.19 -12.77 -0.32
N LYS A 30 -11.00 -12.86 0.29
CA LYS A 30 -10.83 -13.28 1.69
C LYS A 30 -11.55 -12.34 2.66
N ALA A 31 -11.32 -11.03 2.54
CA ALA A 31 -11.93 -10.05 3.42
C ALA A 31 -13.47 -10.09 3.36
N LYS A 32 -14.03 -10.20 2.15
CA LYS A 32 -15.48 -10.32 1.95
C LYS A 32 -16.08 -11.59 2.55
N ALA A 33 -15.32 -12.69 2.57
CA ALA A 33 -15.78 -13.97 3.11
C ALA A 33 -15.60 -14.08 4.64
N THR A 34 -14.60 -13.41 5.20
CA THR A 34 -14.21 -13.55 6.61
C THR A 34 -14.76 -12.44 7.51
N TYR A 35 -14.80 -11.19 7.04
CA TYR A 35 -15.15 -10.04 7.89
C TYR A 35 -16.61 -9.63 7.70
N GLU A 36 -17.24 -9.29 8.83
CA GLU A 36 -18.55 -8.66 8.82
C GLU A 36 -18.50 -7.25 8.22
N LYS A 37 -19.59 -6.81 7.59
CA LYS A 37 -19.69 -5.45 7.03
C LYS A 37 -19.55 -4.34 8.08
N SER A 38 -19.87 -4.66 9.34
CA SER A 38 -19.71 -3.77 10.50
C SER A 38 -18.27 -3.35 10.75
N LEU A 39 -17.26 -4.11 10.28
CA LEU A 39 -15.84 -3.75 10.36
C LEU A 39 -15.40 -2.71 9.33
N ALA A 40 -16.22 -2.38 8.32
CA ALA A 40 -15.83 -1.45 7.26
C ALA A 40 -15.38 -0.07 7.78
N PRO A 41 -16.05 0.56 8.77
CA PRO A 41 -15.59 1.82 9.36
C PRO A 41 -14.22 1.69 10.03
N LEU A 42 -13.97 0.59 10.75
CA LEU A 42 -12.68 0.36 11.40
C LEU A 42 -11.56 0.22 10.36
N LEU A 43 -11.76 -0.57 9.31
CA LEU A 43 -10.80 -0.71 8.21
C LEU A 43 -10.51 0.62 7.52
N ALA A 44 -11.54 1.46 7.31
CA ALA A 44 -11.39 2.78 6.73
C ALA A 44 -10.54 3.71 7.62
N VAL A 45 -10.80 3.73 8.94
CA VAL A 45 -10.02 4.53 9.89
C VAL A 45 -8.58 4.03 9.97
N SER A 46 -8.36 2.71 10.01
CA SER A 46 -7.01 2.12 9.97
C SER A 46 -6.26 2.51 8.70
N SER A 47 -6.92 2.47 7.54
CA SER A 47 -6.33 2.92 6.27
C SER A 47 -5.98 4.42 6.29
N ALA A 48 -6.87 5.25 6.82
CA ALA A 48 -6.63 6.69 6.95
C ALA A 48 -5.47 7.00 7.89
N PHE A 49 -5.40 6.29 9.03
CA PHE A 49 -4.29 6.40 9.96
C PHE A 49 -2.95 6.05 9.32
N THR A 50 -2.87 4.91 8.61
CA THR A 50 -1.64 4.51 7.91
C THR A 50 -1.23 5.54 6.86
N PHE A 51 -2.19 6.08 6.09
CA PHE A 51 -1.91 7.13 5.11
C PHE A 51 -1.31 8.39 5.75
N VAL A 52 -1.90 8.88 6.85
CA VAL A 52 -1.39 10.05 7.57
C VAL A 52 -0.03 9.77 8.21
N ALA A 53 0.15 8.59 8.80
CA ALA A 53 1.43 8.17 9.38
C ALA A 53 2.56 8.13 8.32
N GLN A 54 2.23 7.75 7.08
CA GLN A 54 3.17 7.77 5.95
C GLN A 54 3.58 9.18 5.52
N MET A 55 2.75 10.20 5.77
CA MET A 55 3.10 11.61 5.50
C MET A 55 4.21 12.12 6.43
N ILE A 56 4.39 11.49 7.59
CA ILE A 56 5.57 11.72 8.44
C ILE A 56 6.74 10.99 7.79
N ASN A 57 7.42 11.70 6.89
CA ASN A 57 8.51 11.16 6.08
C ASN A 57 9.78 11.98 6.20
N PHE A 58 10.91 11.31 6.02
CA PHE A 58 12.26 11.86 6.13
C PHE A 58 12.98 11.67 4.79
N PRO A 59 13.67 12.68 4.25
CA PRO A 59 14.38 12.53 2.99
C PRO A 59 15.51 11.51 3.10
N ILE A 60 15.67 10.68 2.06
CA ILE A 60 16.80 9.77 1.83
C ILE A 60 17.46 10.19 0.50
N ALA A 61 18.50 9.49 0.06
CA ALA A 61 19.17 9.69 -1.22
C ALA A 61 18.24 9.52 -2.44
N TYR A 62 18.64 10.13 -3.55
CA TYR A 62 18.02 9.96 -4.88
C TYR A 62 16.52 10.27 -4.95
N GLY A 63 16.05 11.27 -4.20
CA GLY A 63 14.65 11.70 -4.22
C GLY A 63 13.68 10.72 -3.55
N THR A 64 14.19 9.72 -2.83
CA THR A 64 13.38 8.82 -2.01
C THR A 64 13.19 9.37 -0.61
N SER A 65 12.20 8.86 0.12
CA SER A 65 11.98 9.18 1.53
C SER A 65 11.85 7.90 2.35
N GLY A 66 12.11 8.00 3.65
CA GLY A 66 11.87 7.05 4.73
C GLY A 66 10.59 7.42 5.49
N HIS A 67 9.74 6.46 5.87
CA HIS A 67 8.49 6.75 6.57
C HIS A 67 7.94 5.49 7.27
N LEU A 68 6.97 5.69 8.17
CA LEU A 68 6.22 4.61 8.79
C LEU A 68 5.44 3.84 7.73
N VAL A 69 5.41 2.50 7.80
CA VAL A 69 4.75 1.67 6.77
C VAL A 69 3.38 1.16 7.22
N GLY A 70 3.22 0.84 8.52
CA GLY A 70 1.97 0.26 9.04
C GLY A 70 1.66 -1.14 8.49
N GLY A 71 2.69 -1.92 8.14
CA GLY A 71 2.57 -3.22 7.48
C GLY A 71 2.58 -4.44 8.41
N THR A 72 2.50 -4.22 9.73
CA THR A 72 2.53 -5.24 10.79
C THR A 72 1.32 -5.05 11.69
#